data_AF-L8FV58-F1
#
_entry.id   AF-L8FV58-F1
#
_cell.length_a   1.000
_cell.length_b   1.000
_cell.length_c   1.000
_cell.angle_alpha   90.00
_cell.angle_beta   90.00
_cell.angle_gamma   90.00
#
_symmetry.space_group_name_H-M   'P 1'
#
loop_
_entity.id
_entity.type
_entity.pdbx_description
1 polymer ?
#
loop_
_entity_poly.entity_id
_entity_poly.type
_entity_poly.pdbx_seq_one_letter_code
_entity_poly.pdbx_strand_id
1 'polypeptide(L)'
;MRSAKNLMLSFSGQVSETISFHATQDKLEHNLEAVRRLCGRLGAGEDDPVRDRSGSRQSWKGRLWTGVGGDAVVDFFTAYRTHPDAYKVNSALLAEFIRQMNTVGELSDWTVAVIGGGRGEKIDLGNGLMVDALIR
;
A
#
# COMPACT_ATOMS: atom_id res chain seq x y z
N MET A 1 4.06 8.79 -37.64
CA MET A 1 3.37 8.31 -36.42
C MET A 1 3.01 9.51 -35.56
N ARG A 2 1.74 9.94 -35.53
CA ARG A 2 1.28 11.08 -34.72
C ARG A 2 0.18 10.57 -33.80
N SER A 3 0.43 10.62 -32.49
CA SER A 3 -0.45 10.21 -31.38
C SER A 3 -0.51 8.70 -31.08
N ALA A 4 0.59 8.13 -30.57
CA ALA A 4 0.52 6.88 -29.80
C ALA A 4 0.15 7.25 -28.35
N LYS A 5 -0.97 6.73 -27.84
CA LYS A 5 -1.31 6.83 -26.42
C LYS A 5 -0.82 5.56 -25.73
N ASN A 6 -0.02 5.69 -24.67
CA ASN A 6 0.36 4.57 -23.83
C ASN A 6 -0.89 4.06 -23.11
N LEU A 7 -1.36 2.87 -23.49
CA LEU A 7 -2.41 2.16 -22.77
C LEU A 7 -1.74 1.16 -21.83
N MET A 8 -1.93 1.30 -20.53
CA MET A 8 -1.50 0.29 -19.56
C MET A 8 -2.52 -0.85 -19.63
N LEU A 9 -2.19 -1.90 -20.38
CA LEU A 9 -3.10 -3.02 -20.69
C LEU A 9 -3.21 -4.02 -19.53
N SER A 10 -2.23 -4.08 -18.63
CA SER A 10 -2.25 -4.98 -17.48
C SER A 10 -1.21 -4.55 -16.44
N PHE A 11 -1.48 -4.86 -15.16
CA PHE A 11 -0.50 -4.77 -14.07
C PHE A 11 0.20 -6.12 -13.81
N SER A 12 -0.16 -7.18 -14.53
CA SER A 12 0.42 -8.51 -14.35
C SER A 12 1.90 -8.55 -14.72
N GLY A 13 2.71 -9.24 -13.91
CA GLY A 13 4.15 -9.39 -14.11
C GLY A 13 4.95 -8.09 -13.95
N GLN A 14 4.39 -7.07 -13.28
CA GLN A 14 5.04 -5.79 -13.06
C GLN A 14 5.08 -5.46 -11.56
N VAL A 15 6.14 -4.77 -11.13
CA VAL A 15 6.19 -4.11 -9.82
C VAL A 15 5.65 -2.69 -9.98
N SER A 16 4.64 -2.34 -9.20
CA SER A 16 4.03 -1.01 -9.18
C SER A 16 4.54 -0.26 -7.94
N GLU A 17 5.34 0.78 -8.17
CA GLU A 17 5.95 1.62 -7.12
C GLU A 17 5.94 3.10 -7.55
N THR A 18 5.92 4.00 -6.58
CA THR A 18 5.94 5.46 -6.82
C THR A 18 6.82 6.17 -5.81
N ILE A 19 7.50 7.21 -6.28
CA ILE A 19 8.21 8.20 -5.45
C ILE A 19 7.48 9.55 -5.41
N SER A 20 6.39 9.69 -6.17
CA SER A 20 5.60 10.90 -6.28
C SER A 20 4.44 10.85 -5.29
N PHE A 21 4.47 11.75 -4.31
CA PHE A 21 3.46 11.87 -3.26
C PHE A 21 2.90 13.29 -3.21
N HIS A 22 1.65 13.42 -2.79
CA HIS A 22 1.09 14.73 -2.48
C HIS A 22 1.84 15.36 -1.31
N ALA A 23 2.02 16.67 -1.36
CA ALA A 23 2.68 17.44 -0.30
C ALA A 23 1.70 18.32 0.50
N THR A 24 0.44 18.41 0.06
CA THR A 24 -0.60 19.24 0.67
C THR A 24 -1.25 18.52 1.85
N GLN A 25 -1.48 19.26 2.93
CA GLN A 25 -1.96 18.71 4.20
C GLN A 25 -3.28 17.94 4.05
N ASP A 26 -4.24 18.49 3.31
CA ASP A 26 -5.55 17.89 3.06
C ASP A 26 -5.46 16.48 2.45
N LYS A 27 -4.54 16.28 1.50
CA LYS A 27 -4.35 15.00 0.83
C LYS A 27 -3.55 14.03 1.68
N LEU A 28 -2.59 14.53 2.44
CA LEU A 28 -1.81 13.72 3.39
C LEU A 28 -2.71 13.17 4.49
N GLU A 29 -3.57 14.00 5.08
CA GLU A 29 -4.54 13.59 6.11
C GLU A 29 -5.55 12.58 5.55
N HIS A 30 -6.10 12.83 4.37
CA HIS A 30 -7.01 11.88 3.70
C HIS A 30 -6.35 10.51 3.47
N ASN A 31 -5.11 10.50 2.99
CA ASN A 31 -4.39 9.26 2.72
C ASN A 31 -3.97 8.54 4.01
N LEU A 32 -3.61 9.29 5.06
CA LEU A 32 -3.35 8.74 6.38
C LEU A 32 -4.60 8.04 6.94
N GLU A 33 -5.77 8.64 6.78
CA GLU A 33 -7.03 8.04 7.19
C GLU A 33 -7.36 6.75 6.40
N ALA A 34 -7.08 6.73 5.10
CA ALA A 34 -7.22 5.50 4.30
C ALA A 34 -6.30 4.37 4.82
N VAL A 35 -5.07 4.68 5.22
CA VAL A 35 -4.14 3.72 5.84
C VAL A 35 -4.63 3.25 7.20
N ARG A 36 -5.13 4.18 8.04
CA ARG A 36 -5.72 3.84 9.35
C ARG A 36 -6.90 2.90 9.22
N ARG A 37 -7.79 3.17 8.27
CA ARG A 37 -8.94 2.30 7.98
C ARG A 37 -8.49 0.91 7.53
N LEU A 38 -7.46 0.82 6.68
CA LEU A 38 -6.88 -0.47 6.28
C LEU A 38 -6.34 -1.23 7.50
N CYS A 39 -5.43 -0.62 8.27
CA CYS A 39 -4.83 -1.25 9.45
C CYS A 39 -5.89 -1.65 10.49
N GLY A 40 -6.91 -0.80 10.67
CA GLY A 40 -8.10 -1.04 11.47
C GLY A 40 -8.83 -2.31 11.06
N ARG A 41 -9.13 -2.45 9.76
CA ARG A 41 -9.80 -3.62 9.17
C ARG A 41 -8.96 -4.89 9.25
N LEU A 42 -7.65 -4.81 9.02
CA LEU A 42 -6.77 -5.97 9.04
C LEU A 42 -6.50 -6.49 10.45
N GLY A 43 -6.64 -5.66 11.48
CA GLY A 43 -6.53 -6.10 12.87
C GLY A 43 -5.10 -6.46 13.27
N ALA A 44 -4.96 -7.54 14.03
CA ALA A 44 -3.68 -8.05 14.49
C ALA A 44 -2.84 -8.65 13.34
N GLY A 45 -1.52 -8.51 13.43
CA GLY A 45 -0.56 -9.06 12.49
C GLY A 45 0.76 -9.37 13.20
N GLU A 46 1.78 -9.77 12.44
CA GLU A 46 3.14 -9.95 12.96
C GLU A 46 3.79 -8.57 13.17
N ASP A 47 3.99 -8.19 14.42
CA ASP A 47 4.67 -6.95 14.81
C ASP A 47 6.19 -7.08 14.70
N ASP A 48 6.83 -6.02 14.22
CA ASP A 48 8.28 -5.90 14.03
C ASP A 48 8.93 -7.19 13.45
N PRO A 49 8.42 -7.67 12.29
CA PRO A 49 8.75 -8.98 11.77
C PRO A 49 10.24 -9.15 11.47
N VAL A 50 10.72 -10.38 11.67
CA VAL A 50 12.11 -10.78 11.45
C VAL A 50 12.14 -11.90 10.43
N ARG A 51 13.01 -11.77 9.42
CA ARG A 51 13.22 -12.76 8.36
C ARG A 51 14.70 -13.13 8.28
N ASP A 52 15.00 -14.42 8.32
CA ASP A 52 16.33 -14.93 8.00
C ASP A 52 16.34 -15.38 6.53
N ARG A 53 17.22 -14.80 5.71
CA ARG A 53 17.39 -15.17 4.30
C ARG A 53 18.87 -15.34 4.01
N SER A 54 19.26 -16.59 3.74
CA SER A 54 20.64 -16.94 3.36
C SER A 54 21.70 -16.42 4.35
N GLY A 55 21.42 -16.49 5.65
CA GLY A 55 22.32 -16.04 6.72
C GLY A 55 22.29 -14.53 6.96
N SER A 56 21.41 -13.79 6.28
CA SER A 56 21.16 -12.37 6.55
C SER A 56 19.83 -12.20 7.30
N ARG A 57 19.94 -11.73 8.54
CA ARG A 57 18.78 -11.36 9.35
C ARG A 57 18.28 -9.98 8.94
N GLN A 58 17.07 -9.93 8.41
CA GLN A 58 16.36 -8.72 8.03
C GLN A 58 15.22 -8.47 9.02
N SER A 59 15.03 -7.22 9.43
CA SER A 59 13.94 -6.82 10.33
C SER A 59 13.57 -5.37 10.07
N TRP A 60 12.31 -5.02 10.27
CA TRP A 60 11.85 -3.64 10.18
C TRP A 60 10.83 -3.33 11.28
N LYS A 61 10.63 -2.04 11.55
CA LYS A 61 9.58 -1.58 12.46
C LYS A 61 8.25 -1.51 11.73
N GLY A 62 7.19 -2.07 12.29
CA GLY A 62 5.86 -2.04 11.68
C GLY A 62 5.12 -3.34 11.84
N ARG A 63 4.25 -3.67 10.89
CA ARG A 63 3.38 -4.85 10.97
C ARG A 63 3.20 -5.52 9.61
N LEU A 64 3.11 -6.84 9.64
CA LEU A 64 2.85 -7.69 8.50
C LEU A 64 1.54 -8.47 8.68
N TRP A 65 0.73 -8.50 7.63
CA TRP A 65 -0.46 -9.34 7.55
C TRP A 65 -0.33 -10.27 6.34
N THR A 66 -0.75 -11.52 6.51
CA THR A 66 -0.80 -12.55 5.46
C THR A 66 -2.22 -13.10 5.37
N GLY A 67 -2.63 -13.60 4.20
CA GLY A 67 -4.01 -14.09 4.02
C GLY A 67 -5.03 -12.96 3.96
N VAL A 68 -4.63 -11.77 3.52
CA VAL A 68 -5.52 -10.61 3.42
C VAL A 68 -6.39 -10.74 2.17
N GLY A 69 -7.71 -10.63 2.35
CA GLY A 69 -8.67 -10.66 1.24
C GLY A 69 -8.47 -9.49 0.26
N GLY A 70 -8.62 -9.78 -1.03
CA GLY A 70 -8.51 -8.76 -2.09
C GLY A 70 -9.48 -7.58 -1.93
N ASP A 71 -10.63 -7.78 -1.29
CA ASP A 71 -11.61 -6.76 -0.94
C ASP A 71 -11.04 -5.66 -0.03
N ALA A 72 -10.19 -6.02 0.93
CA ALA A 72 -9.50 -5.05 1.79
C ALA A 72 -8.52 -4.17 1.00
N VAL A 73 -7.81 -4.77 0.06
CA VAL A 73 -6.84 -4.07 -0.80
C VAL A 73 -7.55 -3.16 -1.81
N VAL A 74 -8.65 -3.64 -2.40
CA VAL A 74 -9.52 -2.85 -3.30
C VAL A 74 -10.08 -1.63 -2.58
N ASP A 75 -10.60 -1.79 -1.37
CA ASP A 75 -11.16 -0.67 -0.61
C ASP A 75 -10.09 0.37 -0.25
N PHE A 76 -8.89 -0.08 0.09
CA PHE A 76 -7.76 0.83 0.32
C PHE A 76 -7.43 1.64 -0.94
N PHE A 77 -7.23 1.00 -2.09
CA PHE A 77 -6.90 1.72 -3.32
C PHE A 77 -8.06 2.60 -3.82
N THR A 78 -9.31 2.23 -3.54
CA THR A 78 -10.47 3.08 -3.84
C THR A 78 -10.47 4.36 -2.99
N ALA A 79 -10.03 4.28 -1.73
CA ALA A 79 -9.95 5.43 -0.83
C ALA A 79 -8.68 6.29 -1.02
N TYR A 80 -7.55 5.67 -1.35
CA TYR A 80 -6.24 6.33 -1.43
C TYR A 80 -6.11 7.22 -2.66
N ARG A 81 -5.62 8.46 -2.47
CA ARG A 81 -5.43 9.44 -3.54
C ARG A 81 -3.98 9.44 -4.00
N THR A 82 -3.72 8.90 -5.19
CA THR A 82 -2.39 8.90 -5.81
C THR A 82 -2.05 10.25 -6.43
N HIS A 83 -0.75 10.57 -6.53
CA HIS A 83 -0.30 11.80 -7.20
C HIS A 83 -0.52 11.67 -8.72
N PRO A 84 -0.89 12.75 -9.45
CA PRO A 84 -1.02 12.72 -10.91
C PRO A 84 0.24 12.21 -11.63
N ASP A 85 1.42 12.53 -11.09
CA ASP A 85 2.71 12.07 -11.64
C ASP A 85 3.08 10.62 -11.25
N ALA A 86 2.29 9.95 -10.40
CA ALA A 86 2.48 8.55 -10.03
C ALA A 86 1.93 7.61 -11.12
N TYR A 87 2.40 7.75 -12.36
CA TYR A 87 1.82 7.06 -13.52
C TYR A 87 1.78 5.53 -13.41
N LYS A 88 2.72 4.93 -12.65
CA LYS A 88 2.79 3.48 -12.40
C LYS A 88 1.84 2.98 -11.31
N VAL A 89 1.39 3.86 -10.42
CA VAL A 89 0.56 3.56 -9.26
C VAL A 89 -0.68 4.45 -9.32
N ASN A 90 -1.59 4.15 -10.25
CA ASN A 90 -2.91 4.77 -10.27
C ASN A 90 -3.86 3.92 -9.42
N SER A 91 -4.27 4.44 -8.27
CA SER A 91 -5.03 3.66 -7.30
C SER A 91 -6.40 3.23 -7.83
N ALA A 92 -7.09 4.08 -8.60
CA ALA A 92 -8.37 3.73 -9.20
C ALA A 92 -8.24 2.57 -10.21
N LEU A 93 -7.21 2.60 -11.06
CA LEU A 93 -6.95 1.53 -12.02
C LEU A 93 -6.50 0.23 -11.35
N LEU A 94 -5.69 0.32 -10.29
CA LEU A 94 -5.29 -0.84 -9.49
C LEU A 94 -6.50 -1.49 -8.81
N ALA A 95 -7.38 -0.70 -8.18
CA ALA A 95 -8.58 -1.21 -7.55
C ALA A 95 -9.48 -1.95 -8.56
N GLU A 96 -9.66 -1.39 -9.75
CA GLU A 96 -10.45 -2.01 -10.81
C GLU A 96 -9.83 -3.31 -11.32
N PHE A 97 -8.52 -3.31 -11.57
CA PHE A 97 -7.81 -4.50 -11.98
C PHE A 97 -7.92 -5.64 -10.95
N ILE A 98 -7.70 -5.34 -9.66
CA ILE A 98 -7.81 -6.34 -8.59
C ILE A 98 -9.24 -6.88 -8.50
N ARG A 99 -10.27 -6.02 -8.60
CA ARG A 99 -11.67 -6.47 -8.65
C ARG A 99 -11.91 -7.46 -9.78
N GLN A 100 -11.43 -7.15 -10.98
CA GLN A 100 -11.60 -8.03 -12.14
C GLN A 100 -10.88 -9.37 -11.94
N MET A 101 -9.66 -9.36 -11.40
CA MET A 101 -8.92 -10.59 -11.09
C MET A 101 -9.63 -11.43 -10.02
N ASN A 102 -10.21 -10.80 -8.98
CA ASN A 102 -10.96 -11.52 -7.97
C ASN A 102 -12.19 -12.27 -8.54
N THR A 103 -12.81 -11.76 -9.61
CA THR A 103 -13.96 -12.46 -10.24
C THR A 103 -13.58 -13.81 -10.85
N VAL A 104 -12.30 -14.00 -11.18
CA VAL A 104 -11.74 -15.24 -11.72
C VAL A 104 -10.87 -16.00 -10.72
N GLY A 105 -10.92 -15.63 -9.44
CA GLY A 105 -10.19 -16.30 -8.34
C GLY A 105 -8.76 -15.81 -8.14
N GLU A 106 -8.27 -14.89 -8.97
CA GLU A 106 -6.92 -14.34 -8.91
C GLU A 106 -6.82 -13.15 -7.95
N LEU A 107 -5.62 -12.87 -7.44
CA LEU A 107 -5.34 -11.76 -6.49
C LEU A 107 -6.27 -11.74 -5.27
N SER A 108 -6.71 -12.90 -4.81
CA SER A 108 -7.68 -13.05 -3.72
C SER A 108 -7.02 -13.12 -2.34
N ASP A 109 -5.74 -13.50 -2.29
CA ASP A 109 -4.91 -13.62 -1.08
C ASP A 109 -3.70 -12.70 -1.18
N TRP A 110 -3.54 -11.82 -0.20
CA TRP A 110 -2.49 -10.81 -0.15
C TRP A 110 -1.64 -10.91 1.11
N THR A 111 -0.37 -10.53 0.93
CA THR A 111 0.49 -10.09 2.02
C THR A 111 0.56 -8.58 2.01
N VAL A 112 0.23 -7.94 3.13
CA VAL A 112 0.30 -6.49 3.31
C VAL A 112 1.33 -6.19 4.38
N ALA A 113 2.21 -5.22 4.14
CA ALA A 113 3.21 -4.80 5.12
C ALA A 113 3.18 -3.28 5.27
N VAL A 114 3.16 -2.81 6.52
CA VAL A 114 3.54 -1.44 6.85
C VAL A 114 4.99 -1.48 7.31
N ILE A 115 5.82 -0.67 6.65
CA ILE A 115 7.26 -0.58 6.92
C ILE A 115 7.56 0.83 7.41
N GLY A 116 7.86 0.95 8.71
CA GLY A 116 8.35 2.17 9.33
C GLY A 116 9.80 2.45 8.95
N GLY A 117 10.08 3.67 8.52
CA GLY A 117 11.43 4.15 8.20
C GLY A 117 11.66 5.61 8.55
N GLY A 118 10.74 6.22 9.28
CA GLY A 118 10.83 7.61 9.71
C GLY A 118 11.70 7.81 10.94
N ARG A 119 11.84 9.08 11.31
CA ARG A 119 12.55 9.53 12.52
C ARG A 119 11.83 10.68 13.24
N GLY A 120 10.67 11.09 12.71
CA GLY A 120 9.85 12.19 13.23
C GLY A 120 8.91 11.72 14.33
N GLU A 121 7.82 12.45 14.51
CA GLU A 121 6.81 12.13 15.50
C GLU A 121 6.17 10.76 15.25
N LYS A 122 5.80 10.09 16.35
CA LYS A 122 5.06 8.82 16.30
C LYS A 122 3.62 9.06 15.88
N ILE A 123 3.21 8.38 14.81
CA ILE A 123 1.85 8.39 14.30
C ILE A 123 1.20 7.03 14.60
N ASP A 124 0.01 7.08 15.20
CA ASP A 124 -0.84 5.90 15.37
C ASP A 124 -1.60 5.62 14.06
N LEU A 125 -1.42 4.40 13.54
CA LEU A 125 -2.12 3.86 12.37
C LEU A 125 -3.32 2.97 12.75
N GLY A 126 -3.64 2.86 14.04
CA GLY A 126 -4.71 2.04 14.58
C GLY A 126 -4.23 0.67 15.07
N ASN A 127 -5.03 0.04 15.94
CA ASN A 127 -4.73 -1.28 16.52
C ASN A 127 -3.34 -1.37 17.18
N GLY A 128 -2.88 -0.27 17.79
CA GLY A 128 -1.57 -0.19 18.47
C GLY A 128 -0.36 -0.16 17.52
N LEU A 129 -0.57 -0.02 16.21
CA LEU A 129 0.51 0.12 15.24
C LEU A 129 1.02 1.57 15.22
N MET A 130 2.15 1.80 15.87
CA MET A 130 2.84 3.09 15.87
C MET A 130 3.97 3.10 14.83
N VAL A 131 4.06 4.14 14.03
CA VAL A 131 5.19 4.36 13.10
C VAL A 131 5.76 5.77 13.25
N ASP A 132 7.06 5.92 13.04
CA ASP A 132 7.70 7.25 13.05
C ASP A 132 7.46 7.94 11.70
N ALA A 133 7.09 9.23 11.74
CA ALA A 133 6.89 10.04 10.54
C ALA A 133 8.21 10.29 9.79
N LEU A 134 8.11 10.49 8.47
CA LEU A 134 9.24 10.97 7.68
C LEU A 134 9.52 12.44 8.01
N ILE A 135 10.79 12.76 8.25
CA ILE A 135 11.24 14.15 8.42
C ILE A 135 11.56 14.68 7.01
N ARG A 136 11.10 15.91 6.70
CA ARG A 136 11.50 16.63 5.49
C ARG A 136 12.86 17.29 5.66
#